data_AF-A0A7V2K705-F1
#
_entry.id   AF-A0A7V2K705-F1
#
_cell.length_a   1.000
_cell.length_b   1.000
_cell.length_c   1.000
_cell.angle_alpha   90.00
_cell.angle_beta   90.00
_cell.angle_gamma   90.00
#
_symmetry.space_group_name_H-M   'P 1'
#
loop_
_entity.id
_entity.type
_entity.pdbx_description
1 polymer ?
#
loop_
_entity_poly.entity_id
_entity_poly.type
_entity_poly.pdbx_seq_one_letter_code
_entity_poly.pdbx_strand_id
1 'polypeptide(L)'
;MEKVPVVILDFGSQYNQLIARRVRELNIYSQIFPYSISWEEISKYKPDAIILTGGPASVHTPDAPIPDKRIFEERIPLLGICYGMQVMVEMLGGKVVPSEKREYGKTTLFVRERNHLLEGWEEKE
;
A
#
# COMPACT_ATOMS: atom_id res chain seq x y z
N MET A 1 -1.67 24.21 1.78
CA MET A 1 -1.66 23.29 0.63
C MET A 1 -3.07 22.79 0.42
N GLU A 2 -3.44 22.49 -0.82
CA GLU A 2 -4.73 21.87 -1.14
C GLU A 2 -4.75 20.44 -0.56
N LYS A 3 -5.93 19.99 -0.10
CA LYS A 3 -6.07 18.67 0.52
C LYS A 3 -5.82 17.58 -0.52
N VAL A 4 -5.08 16.53 -0.15
CA VAL A 4 -4.95 15.30 -0.95
C VAL A 4 -5.63 14.18 -0.18
N PRO A 5 -6.91 13.84 -0.49
CA PRO A 5 -7.64 12.79 0.22
C PRO A 5 -6.93 11.44 0.23
N VAL A 6 -6.35 11.02 -0.89
CA VAL A 6 -5.61 9.76 -1.00
C VAL A 6 -4.17 10.00 -1.42
N VAL A 7 -3.25 9.70 -0.51
CA VAL A 7 -1.80 9.72 -0.77
C VAL A 7 -1.36 8.33 -1.20
N ILE A 8 -0.64 8.23 -2.31
CA ILE A 8 -0.11 6.96 -2.83
C ILE A 8 1.41 7.01 -2.73
N LEU A 9 2.00 6.15 -1.91
CA LEU A 9 3.45 6.05 -1.75
C LEU A 9 4.00 5.02 -2.71
N ASP A 10 4.87 5.48 -3.61
CA ASP A 10 5.43 4.67 -4.67
C ASP A 10 6.76 4.02 -4.27
N PHE A 11 6.77 2.68 -4.25
CA PHE A 11 7.93 1.83 -4.03
C PHE A 11 8.56 1.33 -5.35
N GLY A 12 8.18 1.91 -6.49
CA GLY A 12 8.67 1.54 -7.82
C GLY A 12 7.78 0.53 -8.54
N SER A 13 6.47 0.51 -8.24
CA SER A 13 5.52 -0.36 -8.92
C SER A 13 5.30 0.10 -10.36
N GLN A 14 5.25 -0.85 -11.31
CA GLN A 14 4.76 -0.57 -12.67
C GLN A 14 3.26 -0.18 -12.69
N TYR A 15 2.53 -0.41 -11.60
CA TYR A 15 1.08 -0.17 -11.49
C TYR A 15 0.71 1.08 -10.67
N ASN A 16 1.68 1.88 -10.23
CA ASN A 16 1.43 3.10 -9.43
C ASN A 16 0.42 4.08 -10.10
N GLN A 17 0.58 4.37 -11.39
CA GLN A 17 -0.30 5.23 -12.17
C GLN A 17 -1.70 4.61 -12.35
N LEU A 18 -1.77 3.28 -12.48
CA LEU A 18 -3.04 2.57 -12.57
C LEU A 18 -3.82 2.67 -11.26
N ILE A 19 -3.15 2.51 -10.11
CA ILE A 19 -3.78 2.69 -8.78
C ILE A 19 -4.32 4.11 -8.66
N ALA A 20 -3.50 5.13 -8.97
CA ALA A 20 -3.93 6.52 -8.92
C ALA A 20 -5.14 6.80 -9.83
N ARG A 21 -5.14 6.22 -11.04
CA ARG A 21 -6.27 6.29 -11.97
C ARG A 21 -7.53 5.63 -11.38
N ARG A 22 -7.44 4.43 -10.80
CA ARG A 22 -8.60 3.74 -10.21
C ARG A 22 -9.21 4.54 -9.06
N VAL A 23 -8.39 5.18 -8.22
CA VAL A 23 -8.90 6.06 -7.16
C VAL A 23 -9.63 7.27 -7.75
N ARG A 24 -9.11 7.87 -8.83
CA ARG A 24 -9.76 9.01 -9.50
C ARG A 24 -11.04 8.63 -10.23
N GLU A 25 -11.12 7.41 -10.76
CA GLU A 25 -12.37 6.87 -11.34
C GLU A 25 -13.49 6.73 -10.30
N LEU A 26 -13.15 6.67 -9.01
CA LEU A 26 -14.10 6.75 -7.88
C LEU A 26 -14.43 8.20 -7.48
N ASN A 27 -14.04 9.19 -8.29
CA ASN A 27 -14.20 10.63 -8.03
C ASN A 27 -13.45 11.14 -6.78
N ILE A 28 -12.36 10.48 -6.40
CA ILE A 28 -11.51 10.88 -5.27
C ILE A 28 -10.19 11.41 -5.80
N TYR A 29 -9.77 12.60 -5.36
CA TYR A 29 -8.46 13.13 -5.72
C TYR A 29 -7.34 12.32 -5.06
N SER A 30 -6.33 11.98 -5.86
CA SER A 30 -5.18 11.20 -5.43
C SER A 30 -3.89 11.77 -5.99
N GLN A 31 -2.82 11.68 -5.20
CA GLN A 31 -1.48 12.10 -5.60
C GLN A 31 -0.45 11.03 -5.24
N ILE A 32 0.45 10.79 -6.20
CA ILE A 32 1.57 9.87 -6.03
C ILE A 32 2.75 10.66 -5.47
N PHE A 33 3.38 10.11 -4.44
CA PHE A 33 4.61 10.60 -3.84
C PHE A 33 5.64 9.48 -3.78
N PRO A 34 6.95 9.80 -3.76
CA PRO A 34 7.97 8.79 -3.51
C PRO A 34 7.79 8.20 -2.10
N TYR A 35 8.10 6.92 -1.91
CA TYR A 35 8.01 6.28 -0.58
C TYR A 35 8.84 6.99 0.50
N SER A 36 9.91 7.68 0.12
CA SER A 36 10.85 8.36 1.01
C SER A 36 10.37 9.74 1.48
N ILE A 37 9.16 10.17 1.09
CA ILE A 37 8.58 11.42 1.58
C ILE A 37 8.40 11.36 3.10
N SER A 38 8.76 12.44 3.80
CA SER A 38 8.63 12.50 5.26
C SER A 38 7.18 12.67 5.69
N TRP A 39 6.86 12.22 6.90
CA TRP A 39 5.55 12.45 7.49
C TRP A 39 5.20 13.94 7.60
N GLU A 40 6.17 14.82 7.87
CA GLU A 40 5.94 16.27 7.91
C GLU A 40 5.44 16.83 6.58
N GLU A 41 5.85 16.25 5.44
CA GLU A 41 5.32 16.66 4.14
C GLU A 41 3.95 16.04 3.88
N ILE A 42 3.77 14.73 4.18
CA ILE A 42 2.49 14.03 4.01
C ILE A 42 1.38 14.73 4.81
N SER A 43 1.64 15.04 6.09
CA SER A 43 0.67 15.64 7.01
C SER A 43 0.14 17.01 6.55
N LYS A 44 0.93 17.77 5.77
CA LYS A 44 0.48 19.06 5.18
C LYS A 44 -0.69 18.89 4.22
N TYR A 45 -0.83 17.72 3.61
CA TYR A 45 -1.90 17.40 2.68
C TYR A 45 -3.18 16.88 3.36
N LYS A 46 -3.11 16.57 4.67
CA LYS A 46 -4.24 16.06 5.47
C LYS A 46 -4.96 14.87 4.82
N PRO A 47 -4.25 13.76 4.54
CA PRO A 47 -4.84 12.62 3.85
C PRO A 47 -5.93 11.92 4.68
N ASP A 48 -6.96 11.45 3.99
CA ASP A 48 -8.01 10.60 4.54
C ASP A 48 -7.61 9.11 4.47
N ALA A 49 -6.72 8.73 3.54
CA ALA A 49 -6.15 7.39 3.43
C ALA A 49 -4.77 7.41 2.76
N ILE A 50 -3.98 6.38 3.01
CA ILE A 50 -2.67 6.19 2.37
C ILE A 50 -2.60 4.79 1.73
N ILE A 51 -2.12 4.72 0.49
CA ILE A 51 -1.90 3.46 -0.23
C ILE A 51 -0.39 3.26 -0.42
N LEU A 52 0.10 2.09 -0.02
CA LEU A 52 1.48 1.66 -0.23
C LEU A 52 1.54 0.74 -1.46
N THR A 53 2.21 1.17 -2.53
CA THR A 53 2.24 0.40 -3.77
C THR A 53 3.11 -0.85 -3.66
N GLY A 54 3.00 -1.72 -4.67
CA GLY A 54 3.97 -2.78 -4.88
C GLY A 54 5.36 -2.25 -5.27
N GLY A 55 6.30 -3.16 -5.50
CA GLY A 55 7.64 -2.79 -5.94
C GLY A 55 8.45 -4.05 -6.26
N PRO A 56 9.52 -3.93 -7.05
CA PRO A 56 10.38 -5.06 -7.38
C PRO A 56 11.32 -5.47 -6.24
N ALA A 57 11.38 -4.64 -5.19
CA ALA A 57 12.27 -4.83 -4.05
C ALA A 57 11.83 -6.00 -3.15
N SER A 58 12.73 -6.39 -2.25
CA SER A 58 12.45 -7.35 -1.18
C SER A 58 12.68 -6.67 0.16
N VAL A 59 11.78 -6.88 1.12
CA VAL A 59 11.87 -6.27 2.46
C VAL A 59 13.10 -6.74 3.25
N HIS A 60 13.76 -7.82 2.82
CA HIS A 60 14.94 -8.39 3.49
C HIS A 60 16.28 -7.82 3.01
N THR A 61 16.31 -6.95 1.99
CA THR A 61 17.55 -6.33 1.54
C THR A 61 17.97 -5.17 2.45
N PRO A 62 19.27 -4.93 2.69
CA PRO A 62 19.73 -3.80 3.51
C PRO A 62 19.20 -2.44 3.05
N ASP A 63 19.04 -2.27 1.74
CA ASP A 63 18.54 -1.04 1.11
C ASP A 63 17.05 -1.13 0.75
N ALA A 64 16.30 -1.95 1.49
CA ALA A 64 14.86 -2.11 1.27
C ALA A 64 14.15 -0.74 1.36
N PRO A 65 13.36 -0.36 0.34
CA PRO A 65 12.51 0.82 0.39
C PRO A 65 11.53 0.77 1.57
N ILE A 66 11.70 1.65 2.56
CA ILE A 66 10.89 1.74 3.77
C ILE A 66 10.38 3.18 3.90
N PRO A 67 9.07 3.41 4.13
CA PRO A 67 8.52 4.75 4.28
C PRO A 67 8.75 5.28 5.72
N ASP A 68 8.40 6.54 5.96
CA ASP A 68 8.42 7.11 7.31
C ASP A 68 7.55 6.27 8.26
N LYS A 69 8.14 5.82 9.38
CA LYS A 69 7.49 4.89 10.33
C LYS A 69 6.23 5.48 10.96
N ARG A 70 6.17 6.81 11.10
CA ARG A 70 5.05 7.51 11.74
C ARG A 70 3.74 7.28 10.99
N ILE A 71 3.79 6.96 9.71
CA ILE A 71 2.61 6.62 8.91
C ILE A 71 1.81 5.46 9.53
N PHE A 72 2.47 4.52 10.21
CA PHE A 72 1.86 3.37 10.88
C PHE A 72 1.35 3.67 12.31
N GLU A 73 1.78 4.78 12.89
CA GLU A 73 1.41 5.21 14.25
C GLU A 73 0.16 6.10 14.23
N GLU A 74 -0.13 6.68 13.08
CA GLU A 74 -1.22 7.61 12.84
C GLU A 74 -2.54 6.88 12.58
N ARG A 75 -3.66 7.47 13.00
CA ARG A 75 -5.01 6.88 12.86
C ARG A 75 -5.59 7.10 11.47
N ILE A 76 -4.82 6.83 10.42
CA ILE A 76 -5.21 6.96 9.03
C ILE A 76 -5.31 5.56 8.41
N PRO A 77 -6.40 5.23 7.69
CA PRO A 77 -6.50 3.99 6.95
C PRO A 77 -5.33 3.77 5.99
N LEU A 78 -4.69 2.60 6.10
CA LEU A 78 -3.58 2.16 5.25
C LEU A 78 -4.00 0.96 4.41
N LEU A 79 -3.69 1.00 3.11
CA LEU A 79 -3.81 -0.16 2.22
C LEU A 79 -2.43 -0.50 1.64
N GLY A 80 -1.90 -1.66 2.01
CA GLY A 80 -0.67 -2.21 1.43
C GLY A 80 -0.95 -3.15 0.28
N ILE A 81 -0.30 -2.95 -0.87
CA ILE A 81 -0.43 -3.80 -2.05
C ILE A 81 0.91 -4.48 -2.33
N CYS A 82 0.94 -5.82 -2.32
CA CYS A 82 2.14 -6.61 -2.60
C CYS A 82 3.33 -6.19 -1.69
N TYR A 83 4.37 -5.54 -2.23
CA TYR A 83 5.49 -5.05 -1.45
C TYR A 83 5.05 -4.12 -0.30
N GLY A 84 4.11 -3.20 -0.54
CA GLY A 84 3.57 -2.33 0.51
C GLY A 84 2.91 -3.10 1.67
N MET A 85 2.29 -4.25 1.39
CA MET A 85 1.77 -5.16 2.41
C MET A 85 2.90 -5.82 3.20
N GLN A 86 3.97 -6.25 2.53
CA GLN A 86 5.14 -6.84 3.20
C GLN A 86 5.81 -5.83 4.15
N VAL A 87 5.96 -4.57 3.69
CA VAL A 87 6.47 -3.48 4.53
C VAL A 87 5.57 -3.26 5.74
N MET A 88 4.25 -3.21 5.56
CA MET A 88 3.31 -3.10 6.70
C MET A 88 3.50 -4.21 7.72
N VAL A 89 3.64 -5.46 7.26
CA VAL A 89 3.83 -6.61 8.15
C VAL A 89 5.10 -6.45 9.00
N GLU A 90 6.25 -6.14 8.40
CA GLU A 90 7.51 -5.94 9.13
C GLU A 90 7.42 -4.75 10.10
N MET A 91 6.85 -3.63 9.63
CA MET A 91 6.77 -2.38 10.40
C MET A 91 5.85 -2.46 11.62
N LEU A 92 4.84 -3.33 11.56
CA LEU A 92 3.89 -3.58 12.64
C LEU A 92 4.28 -4.78 13.53
N GLY A 93 5.51 -5.29 13.41
CA GLY A 93 6.06 -6.35 14.25
C GLY A 93 5.67 -7.77 13.82
N GLY A 94 5.07 -7.93 12.65
CA GLY A 94 4.91 -9.22 11.99
C GLY A 94 6.21 -9.69 11.34
N LYS A 95 6.14 -10.80 10.61
CA LYS A 95 7.29 -11.41 9.94
C LYS A 95 6.95 -11.78 8.51
N VAL A 96 7.73 -11.27 7.56
CA VAL A 96 7.73 -11.71 6.17
C VAL A 96 8.73 -12.85 6.03
N VAL A 97 8.37 -13.88 5.28
CA VAL A 97 9.23 -15.03 5.01
C VAL A 97 9.64 -15.04 3.54
N PRO A 98 10.91 -15.37 3.24
CA PRO A 98 11.35 -15.50 1.87
C PRO A 98 10.65 -16.68 1.20
N SER A 99 10.32 -16.52 -0.08
CA SER A 99 9.83 -17.58 -0.95
C SER A 99 10.85 -17.84 -2.05
N GLU A 100 11.08 -19.11 -2.36
CA GLU A 100 11.94 -19.53 -3.48
C GLU A 100 11.34 -19.17 -4.85
N LYS A 101 10.01 -19.00 -4.92
CA LYS A 101 9.29 -18.65 -6.14
C LYS A 101 8.64 -17.28 -6.01
N ARG A 102 8.85 -16.44 -7.04
CA ARG A 102 8.06 -15.22 -7.27
C ARG A 102 6.88 -15.61 -8.13
N GLU A 103 5.67 -15.49 -7.60
CA GLU A 103 4.45 -15.80 -8.34
C GLU A 103 3.86 -14.51 -8.94
N TYR A 104 3.64 -14.55 -10.25
CA TYR A 104 2.86 -13.53 -10.94
C TYR A 104 1.91 -14.25 -11.89
N GLY A 105 0.62 -14.18 -11.60
CA GLY A 105 -0.38 -14.93 -12.36
C GLY A 105 -1.75 -14.88 -11.71
N LYS A 106 -2.73 -15.42 -12.43
CA LYS A 106 -4.07 -15.62 -11.89
C LYS A 106 -4.03 -16.78 -10.90
N THR A 107 -4.67 -16.58 -9.76
CA THR A 107 -4.89 -17.62 -8.76
C THR A 107 -6.29 -17.47 -8.20
N THR A 108 -6.83 -18.54 -7.64
CA THR A 108 -8.12 -18.50 -6.95
C THR A 108 -7.89 -18.12 -5.49
N LEU A 109 -8.60 -17.11 -5.02
CA LEU A 109 -8.62 -16.69 -3.63
C LEU A 109 -9.80 -17.37 -2.92
N PHE A 110 -9.56 -17.85 -1.69
CA PHE A 110 -10.61 -18.36 -0.81
C PHE A 110 -10.76 -17.44 0.39
N VAL A 111 -11.88 -16.75 0.51
CA VAL A 111 -12.14 -15.81 1.62
C VAL A 111 -12.51 -16.61 2.86
N ARG A 112 -11.58 -16.70 3.82
CA ARG A 112 -11.79 -17.43 5.09
C ARG A 112 -12.55 -16.62 6.13
N GLU A 113 -12.34 -15.31 6.15
CA GLU A 113 -12.95 -14.39 7.09
C GLU A 113 -13.40 -13.13 6.35
N ARG A 114 -14.64 -12.70 6.60
CA ARG A 114 -15.18 -11.48 5.99
C ARG A 114 -14.68 -10.25 6.74
N ASN A 115 -14.36 -9.21 5.97
CA ASN A 115 -13.97 -7.90 6.48
C ASN A 115 -14.49 -6.81 5.54
N HIS A 116 -14.34 -5.55 5.93
CA HIS A 116 -14.81 -4.40 5.14
C HIS A 116 -14.10 -4.25 3.78
N LEU A 117 -12.88 -4.77 3.62
CA LEU A 117 -12.14 -4.67 2.35
C LEU A 117 -12.68 -5.63 1.29
N LEU A 118 -13.12 -6.82 1.70
CA LEU A 118 -13.60 -7.90 0.82
C LEU A 118 -15.14 -8.02 0.84
N GLU A 119 -15.83 -6.95 1.25
CA GLU A 119 -17.28 -6.93 1.24
C GLU A 119 -17.81 -7.07 -0.20
N GLY A 120 -18.79 -7.96 -0.39
CA GLY A 120 -19.38 -8.25 -1.70
C GLY A 120 -18.65 -9.33 -2.52
N TRP A 121 -17.52 -9.86 -2.06
CA TRP A 121 -16.83 -11.00 -2.72
C TRP A 121 -17.48 -12.32 -2.33
N GLU A 122 -17.49 -13.30 -3.25
CA GLU A 122 -17.89 -14.67 -2.94
C GLU A 122 -16.83 -15.39 -2.09
N GLU A 123 -17.16 -16.57 -1.55
CA GLU A 123 -16.19 -17.38 -0.80
C GLU A 123 -15.00 -17.82 -1.66
N LYS A 124 -15.20 -17.90 -2.98
CA LYS A 124 -14.22 -18.32 -3.97
C LYS A 124 -14.22 -17.34 -5.16
N GLU A 125 -13.10 -16.67 -5.38
CA GLU A 125 -12.87 -15.70 -6.48
C GLU A 125 -11.65 -16.07 -7.33
#